data_AF-A0A8J4TNX4-F1
#
_entry.id   AF-A0A8J4TNX4-F1
#
_cell.length_a   1.000
_cell.length_b   1.000
_cell.length_c   1.000
_cell.angle_alpha   90.00
_cell.angle_beta   90.00
_cell.angle_gamma   90.00
#
_symmetry.space_group_name_H-M   'P 1'
#
loop_
_entity.id
_entity.type
_entity.pdbx_description
1 polymer ?
#
loop_
_entity_poly.entity_id
_entity_poly.type
_entity_poly.pdbx_seq_one_letter_code
_entity_poly.pdbx_strand_id
1 'polypeptide(L)'
;MFRTEDRHSLRQYALTASTSGDHPISAEAANDRVRITQLHPATDVPKRSKRRDNGYIKRPMNAYIIWARKHRSVLAEANPTASQGEISEQLGIEWRKLSEEEKMPYFAESHRLKMEHQQQFPDWEYKPRSRQRKQVSVVAAPEPTAPQNNLMFT
;
A
#
# COMPACT_ATOMS: atom_id res chain seq x y z
N MET A 1 -36.02 -35.45 9.60
CA MET A 1 -35.81 -34.01 9.38
C MET A 1 -34.52 -33.60 10.07
N PHE A 2 -33.39 -33.63 9.35
CA PHE A 2 -32.11 -33.17 9.87
C PHE A 2 -31.60 -32.04 8.97
N ARG A 3 -31.47 -30.87 9.59
CA ARG A 3 -31.08 -29.61 8.96
C ARG A 3 -29.62 -29.73 8.56
N THR A 4 -29.37 -29.84 7.27
CA THR A 4 -28.03 -29.62 6.71
C THR A 4 -27.61 -28.18 6.98
N GLU A 5 -26.33 -28.02 7.33
CA GLU A 5 -25.41 -26.95 6.92
C GLU A 5 -24.51 -26.48 8.07
N ASP A 6 -23.63 -27.39 8.51
CA ASP A 6 -22.33 -27.00 9.06
C ASP A 6 -21.34 -26.81 7.89
N ARG A 7 -21.49 -25.67 7.20
CA ARG A 7 -20.68 -25.30 6.01
C ARG A 7 -20.39 -23.80 5.94
N HIS A 8 -20.20 -23.15 7.08
CA HIS A 8 -19.97 -21.70 7.15
C HIS A 8 -18.57 -21.27 7.62
N SER A 9 -17.62 -22.20 7.69
CA SER A 9 -16.19 -21.85 7.71
C SER A 9 -15.59 -22.26 6.38
N LEU A 10 -14.81 -21.38 5.75
CA LEU A 10 -14.21 -21.51 4.41
C LEU A 10 -15.04 -21.08 3.16
N ARG A 11 -16.09 -20.25 3.30
CA ARG A 11 -16.74 -19.54 2.16
C ARG A 11 -16.63 -18.01 2.19
N GLN A 12 -15.76 -17.46 3.04
CA GLN A 12 -15.39 -16.03 2.96
C GLN A 12 -14.05 -15.81 2.22
N TYR A 13 -13.50 -16.88 1.65
CA TYR A 13 -12.31 -16.88 0.81
C TYR A 13 -12.53 -17.98 -0.24
N ALA A 14 -12.31 -17.64 -1.51
CA ALA A 14 -12.68 -18.37 -2.73
C ALA A 14 -14.17 -18.29 -3.14
N LEU A 15 -14.52 -17.26 -3.94
CA LEU A 15 -15.48 -17.29 -5.08
C LEU A 15 -15.73 -15.86 -5.63
N THR A 16 -14.81 -15.33 -6.47
CA THR A 16 -15.11 -14.39 -7.58
C THR A 16 -13.98 -14.46 -8.61
N ALA A 17 -14.01 -15.47 -9.47
CA ALA A 17 -13.32 -15.42 -10.75
C ALA A 17 -14.37 -15.12 -11.84
N SER A 18 -13.98 -14.27 -12.79
CA SER A 18 -14.71 -13.83 -14.00
C SER A 18 -15.48 -12.51 -13.89
N THR A 19 -14.78 -11.41 -14.15
CA THR A 19 -15.29 -10.37 -15.05
C THR A 19 -14.14 -9.94 -15.96
N SER A 20 -14.27 -10.35 -17.22
CA SER A 20 -13.54 -9.85 -18.37
C SER A 20 -13.81 -8.36 -18.55
N GLY A 21 -12.75 -7.58 -18.69
CA GLY A 21 -12.84 -6.15 -18.97
C GLY A 21 -11.47 -5.58 -19.25
N ASP A 22 -11.05 -5.70 -20.51
CA ASP A 22 -9.98 -4.92 -21.12
C ASP A 22 -10.11 -3.43 -20.78
N HIS A 23 -9.08 -2.85 -20.15
CA HIS A 23 -8.80 -1.41 -20.28
C HIS A 23 -7.29 -1.17 -20.41
N PRO A 24 -6.82 -0.78 -21.60
CA PRO A 24 -5.44 -0.42 -21.85
C PRO A 24 -5.18 1.02 -21.38
N ILE A 25 -4.08 1.25 -20.67
CA ILE A 25 -3.51 2.59 -20.57
C ILE A 25 -2.08 2.49 -21.07
N SER A 26 -1.95 2.86 -22.35
CA SER A 26 -0.70 3.09 -23.04
C SER A 26 0.23 4.02 -22.26
N ALA A 27 1.50 3.77 -22.51
CA ALA A 27 2.63 4.66 -22.42
C ALA A 27 2.26 6.16 -22.54
N GLU A 28 2.92 6.96 -21.71
CA GLU A 28 3.69 8.15 -22.09
C GLU A 28 3.54 9.22 -20.99
N ALA A 29 4.56 9.33 -20.13
CA ALA A 29 4.92 10.60 -19.49
C ALA A 29 6.24 10.39 -18.73
N ALA A 30 7.33 10.55 -19.47
CA ALA A 30 8.59 11.00 -18.89
C ALA A 30 8.31 12.23 -18.02
N ASN A 31 8.70 12.18 -16.75
CA ASN A 31 9.05 13.42 -16.07
C ASN A 31 10.35 13.21 -15.30
N ASP A 32 11.38 13.69 -15.98
CA ASP A 32 12.73 13.91 -15.55
C ASP A 32 12.72 14.67 -14.22
N ARG A 33 12.94 13.94 -13.11
CA ARG A 33 13.17 14.57 -11.81
C ARG A 33 14.64 14.40 -11.49
N VAL A 34 15.43 15.27 -12.14
CA VAL A 34 16.78 15.63 -11.72
C VAL A 34 16.75 15.88 -10.20
N ARG A 35 17.17 14.88 -9.43
CA ARG A 35 17.45 15.06 -8.00
C ARG A 35 18.81 15.75 -7.94
N ILE A 36 18.79 17.07 -7.76
CA ILE A 36 19.98 17.86 -7.46
C ILE A 36 20.60 17.28 -6.19
N THR A 37 21.73 16.59 -6.36
CA THR A 37 22.59 16.11 -5.28
C THR A 37 23.29 17.30 -4.66
N GLN A 38 22.80 17.80 -3.53
CA GLN A 38 23.71 18.46 -2.59
C GLN A 38 24.35 17.37 -1.74
N LEU A 39 25.63 17.12 -1.99
CA LEU A 39 26.51 16.32 -1.15
C LEU A 39 26.63 17.00 0.22
N HIS A 40 26.07 16.40 1.25
CA HIS A 40 26.35 16.75 2.65
C HIS A 40 27.28 15.67 3.24
N PRO A 41 28.34 16.06 3.97
CA PRO A 41 29.33 15.13 4.51
C PRO A 41 28.70 14.21 5.57
N ALA A 42 29.19 12.97 5.61
CA ALA A 42 28.74 11.91 6.50
C ALA A 42 28.87 12.33 7.97
N THR A 43 27.76 12.81 8.53
CA THR A 43 27.54 12.84 9.97
C THR A 43 26.66 11.65 10.29
N ASP A 44 27.01 10.88 11.32
CA ASP A 44 26.25 9.74 11.82
C ASP A 44 24.88 10.22 12.31
N VAL A 45 23.92 10.31 11.38
CA VAL A 45 22.56 10.75 11.70
C VAL A 45 21.84 9.55 12.32
N PRO A 46 21.48 9.58 13.62
CA PRO A 46 20.78 8.45 14.22
C PRO A 46 19.48 8.18 13.45
N LYS A 47 19.39 6.95 12.93
CA LYS A 47 18.24 6.42 12.18
C LYS A 47 16.94 6.84 12.89
N ARG A 48 16.12 7.62 12.18
CA ARG A 48 14.91 8.29 12.66
C ARG A 48 13.86 7.31 13.22
N SER A 49 14.04 6.79 14.45
CA SER A 49 13.12 5.83 15.07
C SER A 49 12.38 6.35 16.31
N LYS A 50 12.73 7.52 16.85
CA LYS A 50 12.26 7.96 18.18
C LYS A 50 10.88 8.62 18.27
N ARG A 51 10.13 8.78 17.17
CA ARG A 51 8.85 9.52 17.18
C ARG A 51 7.59 8.69 17.48
N ARG A 52 7.71 7.43 17.86
CA ARG A 52 6.55 6.51 17.96
C ARG A 52 6.37 5.79 19.31
N ASP A 53 7.16 6.09 20.32
CA ASP A 53 7.08 5.43 21.65
C ASP A 53 6.11 6.11 22.64
N ASN A 54 5.24 7.01 22.18
CA ASN A 54 4.23 7.69 23.02
C ASN A 54 3.03 6.78 23.42
N GLY A 55 3.24 5.49 23.70
CA GLY A 55 2.15 4.56 24.00
C GLY A 55 1.31 4.16 22.78
N TYR A 56 1.79 4.41 21.56
CA TYR A 56 1.10 3.98 20.35
C TYR A 56 1.19 2.47 20.14
N ILE A 57 0.06 1.79 20.22
CA ILE A 57 -0.06 0.36 19.92
C ILE A 57 -0.04 0.15 18.40
N LYS A 58 0.95 -0.61 17.90
CA LYS A 58 1.13 -0.93 16.48
C LYS A 58 0.09 -1.96 16.03
N ARG A 59 -0.37 -1.84 14.79
CA ARG A 59 -1.28 -2.80 14.16
C ARG A 59 -0.68 -4.22 14.14
N PRO A 60 -1.51 -5.28 14.30
CA PRO A 60 -1.05 -6.65 14.06
C PRO A 60 -0.65 -6.82 12.59
N MET A 61 0.31 -7.72 12.35
CA MET A 61 0.78 -7.98 10.98
C MET A 61 -0.26 -8.80 10.21
N ASN A 62 -0.55 -8.38 8.97
CA ASN A 62 -1.35 -9.19 8.05
C ASN A 62 -0.49 -10.29 7.38
N ALA A 63 -1.14 -11.22 6.67
CA ALA A 63 -0.48 -12.35 6.01
C ALA A 63 0.66 -11.94 5.09
N TYR A 64 0.42 -10.96 4.21
CA TYR A 64 1.43 -10.44 3.28
C TYR A 64 2.65 -9.89 4.02
N ILE A 65 2.46 -9.12 5.09
CA ILE A 65 3.58 -8.53 5.86
C ILE A 65 4.40 -9.64 6.54
N ILE A 66 3.77 -10.70 7.04
CA ILE A 66 4.48 -11.85 7.65
C ILE A 66 5.37 -12.53 6.61
N TRP A 67 4.82 -12.83 5.43
CA TRP A 67 5.55 -13.44 4.33
C TRP A 67 6.67 -12.52 3.80
N ALA A 68 6.34 -11.25 3.56
CA ALA A 68 7.24 -10.27 2.94
C ALA A 68 8.45 -9.94 3.82
N ARG A 69 8.37 -10.09 5.15
CA ARG A 69 9.53 -9.85 6.04
C ARG A 69 10.72 -10.75 5.71
N LYS A 70 10.48 -12.02 5.44
CA LYS A 70 11.53 -12.99 5.10
C LYS A 70 12.07 -12.72 3.69
N HIS A 71 11.16 -12.59 2.72
CA HIS A 71 11.50 -12.46 1.30
C HIS A 71 12.15 -11.10 0.98
N ARG A 72 11.78 -10.03 1.69
CA ARG A 72 12.38 -8.72 1.51
C ARG A 72 13.87 -8.71 1.85
N SER A 73 14.30 -9.42 2.89
CA SER A 73 15.73 -9.49 3.26
C SER A 73 16.53 -10.12 2.13
N VAL A 74 16.05 -11.27 1.63
CA VAL A 74 16.68 -12.00 0.53
C VAL A 74 16.79 -11.13 -0.74
N LEU A 75 15.73 -10.43 -1.12
CA LEU A 75 15.76 -9.56 -2.31
C LEU A 75 16.64 -8.32 -2.14
N ALA A 76 16.71 -7.76 -0.94
CA ALA A 76 17.56 -6.62 -0.64
C ALA A 76 19.04 -7.00 -0.60
N GLU A 77 19.37 -8.19 -0.09
CA GLU A 77 20.72 -8.75 -0.10
C GLU A 77 21.18 -9.06 -1.52
N ALA A 78 20.29 -9.61 -2.36
CA ALA A 78 20.58 -9.89 -3.77
C ALA A 78 20.70 -8.62 -4.63
N ASN A 79 19.96 -7.55 -4.27
CA ASN A 79 19.94 -6.29 -5.03
C ASN A 79 20.19 -5.10 -4.09
N PRO A 80 21.42 -4.89 -3.62
CA PRO A 80 21.73 -3.84 -2.63
C PRO A 80 21.53 -2.42 -3.16
N THR A 81 21.52 -2.23 -4.48
CA THR A 81 21.26 -0.96 -5.15
C THR A 81 19.78 -0.69 -5.41
N ALA A 82 18.93 -1.73 -5.33
CA ALA A 82 17.51 -1.60 -5.61
C ALA A 82 16.81 -0.75 -4.55
N SER A 83 15.87 0.06 -5.01
CA SER A 83 15.02 0.85 -4.14
C SER A 83 14.06 -0.05 -3.36
N GLN A 84 13.73 0.35 -2.13
CA GLN A 84 12.69 -0.30 -1.35
C GLN A 84 11.35 -0.38 -2.11
N GLY A 85 11.05 0.64 -2.94
CA GLY A 85 9.87 0.67 -3.80
C GLY A 85 9.85 -0.51 -4.78
N GLU A 86 10.95 -0.70 -5.51
CA GLU A 86 11.13 -1.78 -6.49
C GLU A 86 11.05 -3.16 -5.82
N ILE A 87 11.70 -3.33 -4.66
CA ILE A 87 11.62 -4.57 -3.89
C ILE A 87 10.17 -4.85 -3.45
N SER A 88 9.41 -3.82 -3.05
CA SER A 88 8.02 -4.00 -2.64
C SER A 88 7.10 -4.37 -3.81
N GLU A 89 7.37 -3.79 -4.98
CA GLU A 89 6.65 -4.12 -6.20
C GLU A 89 6.87 -5.57 -6.59
N GLN A 90 8.12 -6.03 -6.62
CA GLN A 90 8.47 -7.42 -6.89
C GLN A 90 7.80 -8.39 -5.89
N LEU A 91 7.89 -8.08 -4.59
CA LEU A 91 7.21 -8.88 -3.56
C LEU A 91 5.70 -8.95 -3.76
N GLY A 92 5.07 -7.85 -4.18
CA GLY A 92 3.64 -7.81 -4.46
C GLY A 92 3.25 -8.67 -5.66
N ILE A 93 4.12 -8.78 -6.67
CA ILE A 93 3.93 -9.68 -7.82
C ILE A 93 4.04 -11.13 -7.37
N GLU A 94 5.11 -11.48 -6.65
CA GLU A 94 5.34 -12.85 -6.18
C GLU A 94 4.23 -13.33 -5.24
N TRP A 95 3.78 -12.48 -4.30
CA TRP A 95 2.65 -12.81 -3.43
C TRP A 95 1.37 -13.15 -4.22
N ARG A 96 1.09 -12.44 -5.32
CA ARG A 96 -0.08 -12.71 -6.15
C ARG A 96 0.03 -14.05 -6.89
N LYS A 97 1.24 -14.45 -7.27
CA LYS A 97 1.53 -15.73 -7.96
C LYS A 97 1.41 -16.95 -7.05
N LEU A 98 1.65 -16.82 -5.75
CA LEU A 98 1.53 -17.93 -4.81
C LEU A 98 0.11 -18.53 -4.84
N SER A 99 0.04 -19.85 -4.77
CA SER A 99 -1.21 -20.58 -4.61
C SER A 99 -1.86 -20.30 -3.25
N GLU A 100 -3.14 -20.63 -3.12
CA GLU A 100 -3.84 -20.46 -1.86
C GLU A 100 -3.22 -21.33 -0.76
N GLU A 101 -2.83 -22.56 -1.08
CA GLU A 101 -2.18 -23.50 -0.15
C GLU A 101 -0.87 -22.94 0.41
N GLU A 102 -0.07 -22.27 -0.42
CA GLU A 102 1.15 -21.59 0.01
C GLU A 102 0.86 -20.36 0.88
N LYS A 103 -0.28 -19.68 0.66
CA LYS A 103 -0.70 -18.52 1.44
C LYS A 103 -1.34 -18.89 2.79
N MET A 104 -2.00 -20.05 2.87
CA MET A 104 -2.70 -20.55 4.05
C MET A 104 -1.93 -20.42 5.37
N PRO A 105 -0.66 -20.86 5.48
CA PRO A 105 0.08 -20.73 6.74
C PRO A 105 0.24 -19.27 7.18
N TYR A 106 0.38 -18.33 6.23
CA TYR A 106 0.50 -16.91 6.55
C TYR A 106 -0.83 -16.27 6.94
N PHE A 107 -1.94 -16.74 6.36
CA PHE A 107 -3.28 -16.34 6.78
C PHE A 107 -3.57 -16.81 8.21
N ALA A 108 -3.29 -18.08 8.52
CA ALA A 108 -3.45 -18.64 9.85
C ALA A 108 -2.62 -17.86 10.89
N GLU A 109 -1.36 -17.57 10.59
CA GLU A 109 -0.50 -16.80 11.48
C GLU A 109 -0.97 -15.35 11.64
N SER A 110 -1.43 -14.70 10.57
CA SER A 110 -1.99 -13.35 10.66
C SER A 110 -3.26 -13.30 11.52
N HIS A 111 -4.08 -14.34 11.45
CA HIS A 111 -5.26 -14.48 12.29
C HIS A 111 -4.86 -14.67 13.75
N ARG A 112 -3.88 -15.54 14.03
CA ARG A 112 -3.32 -15.75 15.38
C ARG A 112 -2.83 -14.44 15.99
N LEU A 113 -2.03 -13.68 15.24
CA LEU A 113 -1.50 -12.38 15.69
C LEU A 113 -2.60 -11.33 15.90
N LYS A 114 -3.65 -11.35 15.07
CA LYS A 114 -4.82 -10.47 15.26
C LYS A 114 -5.54 -10.80 16.57
N MET A 115 -5.77 -12.08 16.84
CA MET A 115 -6.45 -12.54 18.07
C MET A 115 -5.60 -12.21 19.31
N GLU A 116 -4.31 -12.51 19.26
CA GLU A 116 -3.36 -12.19 20.33
C GLU A 116 -3.34 -10.68 20.61
N HIS A 117 -3.29 -9.85 19.57
CA HIS A 117 -3.34 -8.40 19.72
C HIS A 117 -4.67 -7.92 20.33
N GLN A 118 -5.80 -8.50 19.93
CA GLN A 118 -7.10 -8.13 20.47
C GLN A 118 -7.24 -8.51 21.95
N GLN A 119 -6.66 -9.63 22.37
CA GLN A 119 -6.63 -10.05 23.77
C GLN A 119 -5.71 -9.16 24.61
N GLN A 120 -4.54 -8.80 24.09
CA GLN A 120 -3.58 -7.93 24.79
C GLN A 120 -4.07 -6.47 24.86
N PHE A 121 -4.82 -6.02 23.86
CA PHE A 121 -5.29 -4.65 23.73
C PHE A 121 -6.80 -4.61 23.39
N PRO A 122 -7.68 -4.90 24.36
CA PRO A 122 -9.14 -4.98 24.13
C PRO A 122 -9.74 -3.64 23.70
N ASP A 123 -9.20 -2.53 24.20
CA ASP A 123 -9.66 -1.16 23.87
C ASP A 123 -8.98 -0.57 22.63
N TRP A 124 -8.16 -1.36 21.92
CA TRP A 124 -7.46 -0.87 20.75
C TRP A 124 -8.41 -0.69 19.56
N GLU A 125 -8.43 0.53 19.03
CA GLU A 125 -9.25 0.89 17.88
C GLU A 125 -8.39 1.44 16.74
N TYR A 126 -8.64 0.96 15.52
CA TYR A 126 -7.96 1.47 14.34
C TYR A 126 -8.49 2.85 13.93
N LYS A 127 -7.70 3.90 14.19
CA LYS A 127 -7.99 5.28 13.77
C LYS A 127 -7.09 5.68 12.59
N PRO A 128 -7.58 5.65 11.33
CA PRO A 128 -6.80 6.10 10.18
C PRO A 128 -6.46 7.59 10.33
N ARG A 129 -5.16 7.90 10.29
CA ARG A 129 -4.72 9.30 10.32
C ARG A 129 -5.00 9.94 8.97
N SER A 130 -5.98 10.84 8.91
CA SER A 130 -6.17 11.72 7.76
C SER A 130 -4.90 12.53 7.53
N ARG A 131 -4.28 12.36 6.37
CA ARG A 131 -3.24 13.26 5.91
C ARG A 131 -3.98 14.42 5.25
N GLN A 132 -4.02 15.58 5.91
CA GLN A 132 -4.37 16.82 5.22
C GLN A 132 -3.38 16.97 4.05
N ARG A 133 -3.85 16.68 2.84
CA ARG A 133 -3.13 17.05 1.62
C ARG A 133 -3.03 18.57 1.70
N LYS A 134 -1.81 19.10 1.89
CA LYS A 134 -1.57 20.53 1.67
C LYS A 134 -1.95 20.77 0.21
N GLN A 135 -3.11 21.38 -0.01
CA GLN A 135 -3.52 21.93 -1.29
C GLN A 135 -2.41 22.90 -1.67
N VAL A 136 -1.55 22.51 -2.61
CA VAL A 136 -0.66 23.47 -3.25
C VAL A 136 -1.60 24.28 -4.11
N SER A 137 -1.99 25.46 -3.63
CA SER A 137 -2.71 26.44 -4.42
C SER A 137 -1.82 26.79 -5.60
N VAL A 138 -2.09 26.20 -6.75
CA VAL A 138 -1.58 26.70 -8.02
C VAL A 138 -2.21 28.07 -8.16
N VAL A 139 -1.43 29.11 -7.88
CA VAL A 139 -1.85 30.49 -8.08
C VAL A 139 -2.12 30.62 -9.58
N ALA A 140 -3.40 30.78 -9.94
CA ALA A 140 -3.84 31.00 -11.30
C ALA A 140 -3.11 32.24 -11.84
N ALA A 141 -2.30 32.03 -12.88
CA ALA A 141 -1.75 33.13 -13.67
C ALA A 141 -2.90 33.89 -14.36
N PRO A 142 -2.80 35.22 -14.51
CA PRO A 142 -3.89 36.03 -15.08
C PRO A 142 -4.09 35.70 -16.57
N GLU A 143 -5.32 35.33 -16.92
CA GLU A 143 -5.83 35.18 -18.28
C GLU A 143 -5.65 36.49 -19.09
N PRO A 144 -5.08 36.45 -20.32
CA PRO A 144 -5.11 37.57 -21.25
C PRO A 144 -6.47 37.70 -21.96
N THR A 145 -7.00 38.92 -21.92
CA THR A 145 -8.35 39.33 -22.33
C THR A 145 -8.63 39.34 -23.86
N ALA A 146 -9.87 38.98 -24.20
CA ALA A 146 -10.73 39.42 -25.34
C ALA A 146 -10.60 38.75 -26.73
N PRO A 147 -11.62 38.86 -27.63
CA PRO A 147 -12.97 39.44 -27.49
C PRO A 147 -14.15 38.47 -27.83
N GLN A 148 -15.34 38.84 -27.37
CA GLN A 148 -16.60 38.15 -27.67
C GLN A 148 -17.11 38.48 -29.08
N ASN A 149 -17.31 37.44 -29.90
CA ASN A 149 -18.07 37.53 -31.14
C ASN A 149 -19.53 37.17 -30.87
N ASN A 150 -20.38 38.20 -30.85
CA ASN A 150 -21.83 38.09 -30.79
C ASN A 150 -22.34 37.48 -32.12
N LEU A 151 -22.78 36.22 -32.09
CA LEU A 151 -23.56 35.64 -33.17
C LEU A 151 -25.02 36.12 -33.03
N MET A 152 -25.40 37.05 -33.90
CA MET A 152 -26.79 37.37 -34.20
C MET A 152 -27.50 36.10 -34.68
N PHE A 153 -28.53 35.67 -33.95
CA PHE A 153 -29.60 34.85 -34.51
C PHE A 153 -30.80 35.76 -34.81
N THR A 154 -31.09 35.88 -36.11
CA THR A 154 -32.29 36.31 -36.85
C THR A 154 -33.28 37.28 -36.20
#